data_AF-W0ED80-F1
#
_entry.id   AF-W0ED80-F1
#
_cell.length_a   1.000
_cell.length_b   1.000
_cell.length_c   1.000
_cell.angle_alpha   90.00
_cell.angle_beta   90.00
_cell.angle_gamma   90.00
#
_symmetry.space_group_name_H-M   'P 1'
#
loop_
_entity.id
_entity.type
_entity.pdbx_description
1 polymer ?
#
loop_
_entity_poly.entity_id
_entity_poly.type
_entity_poly.pdbx_seq_one_letter_code
_entity_poly.pdbx_strand_id
1 'polypeptide(L)'
;MSKLSKFQWGLALSGIAVLLAFLTGAWMGNSEDAIREGWTAAAQPALATLWGNDPAKLAGIIDKSWTCLMRAHLHWAGLGAATLAMSVILSGIKAVPTWYKQIGSLFMGIGAISYPISWLMVASNLGTLGGPAAKASGHIYAVIGVGTVVVGTAMFLVALIYQAMKNNEASEGSYKATAK
;
A
#
# COMPACT_ATOMS: atom_id res chain seq x y z
N MET A 1 5.21 28.78 -8.07
CA MET A 1 5.29 27.38 -7.58
C MET A 1 3.98 26.67 -7.86
N SER A 2 3.99 25.55 -8.58
CA SER A 2 2.78 24.77 -8.92
C SER A 2 2.10 24.23 -7.66
N LYS A 3 0.75 24.15 -7.64
CA LYS A 3 -0.03 23.61 -6.50
C LYS A 3 0.47 22.23 -6.02
N LEU A 4 1.03 21.42 -6.91
CA LEU A 4 1.55 20.08 -6.63
C LEU A 4 2.81 20.05 -5.73
N SER A 5 3.63 21.11 -5.71
CA SER A 5 4.87 21.12 -4.92
C SER A 5 4.62 21.06 -3.42
N LYS A 6 3.41 21.45 -2.98
CA LYS A 6 2.98 21.35 -1.58
C LYS A 6 2.60 19.94 -1.15
N PHE A 7 2.36 19.03 -2.09
CA PHE A 7 1.93 17.64 -1.85
C PHE A 7 3.02 16.61 -2.23
N GLN A 8 4.24 17.09 -2.43
CA GLN A 8 5.36 16.34 -3.00
C GLN A 8 5.62 15.01 -2.27
N TRP A 9 5.49 14.96 -0.95
CA TRP A 9 5.79 13.74 -0.19
C TRP A 9 4.75 12.65 -0.36
N GLY A 10 3.45 12.96 -0.30
CA GLY A 10 2.39 11.97 -0.53
C GLY A 10 2.42 11.40 -1.96
N LEU A 11 2.65 12.28 -2.94
CA LEU A 11 2.81 11.90 -4.34
C LEU A 11 4.08 11.08 -4.58
N ALA A 12 5.21 11.49 -3.99
CA ALA A 12 6.47 10.77 -4.12
C ALA A 12 6.38 9.37 -3.51
N LEU A 13 5.81 9.22 -2.31
CA LEU A 13 5.64 7.92 -1.68
C LEU A 13 4.71 7.01 -2.49
N SER A 14 3.60 7.54 -3.01
CA SER A 14 2.70 6.76 -3.87
C SER A 14 3.38 6.36 -5.18
N GLY A 15 4.18 7.26 -5.78
CA GLY A 15 5.01 6.95 -6.95
C GLY A 15 6.09 5.91 -6.67
N ILE A 16 6.73 5.96 -5.49
CA ILE A 16 7.67 4.93 -5.03
C ILE A 16 6.97 3.59 -4.89
N ALA A 17 5.74 3.54 -4.34
CA ALA A 17 4.97 2.30 -4.27
C ALA A 17 4.71 1.70 -5.68
N VAL A 18 4.35 2.53 -6.66
CA VAL A 18 4.20 2.10 -8.05
C VAL A 18 5.52 1.59 -8.64
N LEU A 19 6.64 2.29 -8.39
CA LEU A 19 7.95 1.85 -8.83
C LEU A 19 8.32 0.49 -8.21
N LEU A 20 8.09 0.32 -6.91
CA LEU A 20 8.31 -0.95 -6.21
C LEU A 20 7.45 -2.08 -6.80
N ALA A 21 6.22 -1.79 -7.23
CA ALA A 21 5.39 -2.75 -7.94
C ALA A 21 6.07 -3.24 -9.23
N PHE A 22 6.58 -2.33 -10.07
CA PHE A 22 7.29 -2.70 -11.30
C PHE A 22 8.57 -3.47 -11.02
N LEU A 23 9.38 -3.01 -10.07
CA LEU A 23 10.64 -3.68 -9.70
C LEU A 23 10.39 -5.10 -9.18
N THR A 24 9.40 -5.26 -8.31
CA THR A 24 9.03 -6.59 -7.77
C THR A 24 8.43 -7.49 -8.83
N GLY A 25 7.59 -6.95 -9.72
CA GLY A 25 7.05 -7.70 -10.85
C GLY A 25 8.14 -8.18 -11.82
N ALA A 26 9.11 -7.32 -12.12
CA ALA A 26 10.27 -7.68 -12.95
C ALA A 26 11.14 -8.73 -12.28
N TRP A 27 11.40 -8.58 -10.97
CA TRP A 27 12.16 -9.56 -10.20
C TRP A 27 11.49 -10.94 -10.17
N MET A 28 10.18 -10.97 -9.89
CA MET A 28 9.37 -12.20 -9.91
C MET A 28 9.38 -12.85 -11.30
N GLY A 29 9.15 -12.07 -12.36
CA GLY A 29 9.09 -12.60 -13.73
C GLY A 29 10.43 -13.11 -14.27
N ASN A 30 11.56 -12.53 -13.84
CA ASN A 30 12.89 -12.93 -14.32
C ASN A 30 13.58 -13.97 -13.43
N SER A 31 13.14 -14.14 -12.18
CA SER A 31 13.93 -14.85 -11.16
C SER A 31 13.09 -15.77 -10.27
N GLU A 32 11.92 -16.24 -10.72
CA GLU A 32 11.04 -17.10 -9.91
C GLU A 32 11.78 -18.32 -9.33
N ASP A 33 12.50 -19.08 -10.16
CA ASP A 33 13.24 -20.26 -9.72
C ASP A 33 14.28 -19.90 -8.65
N ALA A 34 15.09 -18.86 -8.90
CA ALA A 34 16.10 -18.40 -7.96
C ALA A 34 15.51 -17.91 -6.62
N ILE A 35 14.33 -17.27 -6.65
CA ILE A 35 13.62 -16.83 -5.43
C ILE A 35 13.19 -18.06 -4.62
N ARG A 36 12.57 -19.04 -5.27
CA ARG A 36 12.07 -20.25 -4.63
C ARG A 36 13.20 -21.13 -4.11
N GLU A 37 14.30 -21.25 -4.86
CA GLU A 37 15.52 -21.92 -4.42
C GLU A 37 16.12 -21.23 -3.20
N GLY A 38 16.19 -19.88 -3.20
CA GLY A 38 16.66 -19.10 -2.06
C GLY A 38 15.84 -19.35 -0.80
N TRP A 39 14.51 -19.35 -0.89
CA TRP A 39 13.65 -19.70 0.25
C TRP A 39 13.78 -21.16 0.67
N THR A 40 13.95 -22.08 -0.28
CA THR A 40 14.16 -23.50 0.02
C THR A 40 15.46 -23.68 0.81
N ALA A 41 16.55 -23.10 0.35
CA ALA A 41 17.84 -23.12 1.02
C ALA A 41 17.77 -22.48 2.41
N ALA A 42 17.07 -21.35 2.55
CA ALA A 42 16.86 -20.69 3.84
C ALA A 42 16.03 -21.53 4.82
N ALA A 43 15.09 -22.33 4.32
CA ALA A 43 14.20 -23.16 5.13
C ALA A 43 14.81 -24.52 5.51
N GLN A 44 15.74 -25.07 4.73
CA GLN A 44 16.35 -26.37 5.02
C GLN A 44 16.86 -26.55 6.46
N PRO A 45 17.57 -25.58 7.09
CA PRO A 45 18.05 -25.72 8.46
C PRO A 45 16.94 -25.90 9.51
N ALA A 46 15.73 -25.40 9.23
CA ALA A 46 14.59 -25.49 10.13
C ALA A 46 13.68 -26.71 9.83
N LEU A 47 14.03 -27.54 8.85
CA LEU A 47 13.23 -28.70 8.43
C LEU A 47 12.99 -29.71 9.54
N ALA A 48 14.04 -30.05 10.29
CA ALA A 48 13.94 -30.97 11.41
C ALA A 48 13.12 -30.39 12.57
N THR A 49 13.29 -29.10 12.86
CA THR A 49 12.77 -28.46 14.09
C THR A 49 11.36 -27.90 13.94
N LEU A 50 11.02 -27.33 12.78
CA LEU A 50 9.72 -26.69 12.55
C LEU A 50 8.74 -27.56 11.76
N TRP A 51 9.23 -28.49 10.93
CA TRP A 51 8.38 -29.27 10.03
C TRP A 51 8.53 -30.79 10.15
N GLY A 52 9.36 -31.28 11.08
CA GLY A 52 9.47 -32.71 11.40
C GLY A 52 10.03 -33.55 10.27
N ASN A 53 10.99 -33.02 9.50
CA ASN A 53 11.59 -33.68 8.34
C ASN A 53 10.60 -34.03 7.21
N ASP A 54 9.48 -33.32 7.12
CA ASP A 54 8.45 -33.52 6.10
C ASP A 54 8.69 -32.63 4.86
N PRO A 55 9.11 -33.20 3.72
CA PRO A 55 9.38 -32.42 2.50
C PRO A 55 8.11 -31.78 1.90
N ALA A 56 6.93 -32.36 2.13
CA ALA A 56 5.68 -31.80 1.62
C ALA A 56 5.32 -30.49 2.34
N LYS A 57 5.61 -30.39 3.65
CA LYS A 57 5.48 -29.14 4.40
C LYS A 57 6.47 -28.08 3.94
N LEU A 58 7.68 -28.49 3.54
CA LEU A 58 8.66 -27.58 2.95
C LEU A 58 8.13 -27.00 1.63
N ALA A 59 7.66 -27.83 0.70
CA ALA A 59 7.06 -27.33 -0.54
C ALA A 59 5.88 -26.37 -0.27
N GLY A 60 4.99 -26.75 0.64
CA GLY A 60 3.85 -25.93 1.04
C GLY A 60 4.23 -24.57 1.66
N ILE A 61 5.35 -24.47 2.39
CA ILE A 61 5.79 -23.19 2.94
C ILE A 61 6.37 -22.27 1.85
N ILE A 62 7.08 -22.84 0.87
CA ILE A 62 7.63 -22.08 -0.27
C ILE A 62 6.51 -21.50 -1.14
N ASP A 63 5.47 -22.27 -1.43
CA ASP A 63 4.30 -21.77 -2.17
C ASP A 63 3.56 -20.67 -1.41
N LYS A 64 3.50 -20.78 -0.08
CA LYS A 64 2.94 -19.75 0.77
C LYS A 64 3.79 -18.48 0.78
N SER A 65 5.12 -18.61 0.82
CA SER A 65 6.05 -17.49 0.66
C SER A 65 5.84 -16.79 -0.68
N TRP A 66 5.72 -17.56 -1.77
CA TRP A 66 5.42 -17.02 -3.10
C TRP A 66 4.11 -16.24 -3.12
N THR A 67 3.05 -16.82 -2.57
CA THR A 67 1.74 -16.16 -2.45
C THR A 67 1.85 -14.84 -1.65
N CYS A 68 2.65 -14.80 -0.59
CA CYS A 68 2.89 -13.57 0.17
C CYS A 68 3.69 -12.53 -0.64
N LEU A 69 4.68 -12.93 -1.43
CA LEU A 69 5.41 -12.03 -2.33
C LEU A 69 4.48 -11.45 -3.40
N MET A 70 3.62 -12.29 -4.00
CA MET A 70 2.59 -11.83 -4.94
C MET A 70 1.65 -10.81 -4.29
N ARG A 71 1.25 -11.01 -3.03
CA ARG A 71 0.45 -10.03 -2.29
C ARG A 71 1.19 -8.70 -2.10
N ALA A 72 2.48 -8.73 -1.81
CA ALA A 72 3.28 -7.51 -1.72
C ALA A 72 3.27 -6.75 -3.05
N HIS A 73 3.60 -7.44 -4.15
CA HIS A 73 3.57 -6.88 -5.51
C HIS A 73 2.21 -6.27 -5.87
N LEU A 74 1.13 -7.03 -5.71
CA LEU A 74 -0.23 -6.59 -6.04
C LEU A 74 -0.68 -5.40 -5.20
N HIS A 75 -0.35 -5.36 -3.92
CA HIS A 75 -0.71 -4.21 -3.08
C HIS A 75 0.15 -2.99 -3.38
N TRP A 76 1.43 -3.13 -3.72
CA TRP A 76 2.21 -1.99 -4.22
C TRP A 76 1.59 -1.42 -5.51
N ALA A 77 1.19 -2.29 -6.45
CA ALA A 77 0.54 -1.87 -7.69
C ALA A 77 -0.81 -1.18 -7.42
N GLY A 78 -1.72 -1.87 -6.74
CA GLY A 78 -3.08 -1.43 -6.51
C GLY A 78 -3.16 -0.21 -5.58
N LEU A 79 -2.52 -0.28 -4.40
CA LEU A 79 -2.52 0.85 -3.47
C LEU A 79 -1.72 2.01 -4.04
N GLY A 80 -0.53 1.78 -4.59
CA GLY A 80 0.30 2.85 -5.16
C GLY A 80 -0.42 3.64 -6.26
N ALA A 81 -1.07 2.94 -7.21
CA ALA A 81 -1.83 3.61 -8.26
C ALA A 81 -3.06 4.35 -7.71
N ALA A 82 -3.84 3.72 -6.82
CA ALA A 82 -5.03 4.32 -6.25
C ALA A 82 -4.70 5.56 -5.41
N THR A 83 -3.71 5.48 -4.52
CA THR A 83 -3.32 6.59 -3.65
C THR A 83 -2.67 7.73 -4.40
N LEU A 84 -1.94 7.44 -5.49
CA LEU A 84 -1.40 8.45 -6.39
C LEU A 84 -2.56 9.23 -7.05
N ALA A 85 -3.52 8.53 -7.65
CA ALA A 85 -4.68 9.14 -8.29
C ALA A 85 -5.52 9.97 -7.29
N MET A 86 -5.83 9.40 -6.13
CA MET A 86 -6.56 10.09 -5.05
C MET A 86 -5.81 11.34 -4.57
N SER A 87 -4.49 11.28 -4.42
CA SER A 87 -3.67 12.43 -4.02
C SER A 87 -3.68 13.56 -5.06
N VAL A 88 -3.64 13.21 -6.36
CA VAL A 88 -3.78 14.18 -7.45
C VAL A 88 -5.16 14.85 -7.40
N ILE A 89 -6.24 14.08 -7.27
CA ILE A 89 -7.60 14.61 -7.16
C ILE A 89 -7.74 15.50 -5.92
N LEU A 90 -7.26 15.04 -4.76
CA LEU A 90 -7.29 15.78 -3.49
C LEU A 90 -6.60 17.15 -3.59
N SER A 91 -5.51 17.23 -4.36
CA SER A 91 -4.78 18.49 -4.59
C SER A 91 -5.65 19.56 -5.27
N GLY A 92 -6.61 19.14 -6.10
CA GLY A 92 -7.53 19.99 -6.85
C GLY A 92 -8.75 20.48 -6.07
N ILE A 93 -9.09 19.84 -4.95
CA ILE A 93 -10.27 20.19 -4.14
C ILE A 93 -10.06 21.57 -3.51
N LYS A 94 -10.96 22.53 -3.72
CA LYS A 94 -10.80 23.91 -3.20
C LYS A 94 -11.40 24.10 -1.81
N ALA A 95 -12.41 23.31 -1.46
CA ALA A 95 -13.21 23.48 -0.25
C ALA A 95 -12.43 23.20 1.05
N VAL A 96 -11.36 22.39 1.01
CA VAL A 96 -10.56 22.06 2.20
C VAL A 96 -9.21 22.78 2.24
N PRO A 97 -8.66 23.08 3.43
CA PRO A 97 -7.39 23.78 3.57
C PRO A 97 -6.20 22.91 3.10
N THR A 98 -5.06 23.57 2.84
CA THR A 98 -3.86 22.91 2.29
C THR A 98 -3.31 21.82 3.22
N TRP A 99 -3.25 22.07 4.52
CA TRP A 99 -2.71 21.12 5.51
C TRP A 99 -3.48 19.79 5.49
N TYR A 100 -4.80 19.85 5.29
CA TYR A 100 -5.67 18.67 5.27
C TYR A 100 -5.30 17.74 4.11
N LYS A 101 -5.11 18.33 2.93
CA LYS A 101 -4.67 17.61 1.73
C LYS A 101 -3.27 17.04 1.90
N GLN A 102 -2.37 17.79 2.52
CA GLN A 102 -1.00 17.34 2.78
C GLN A 102 -0.99 16.09 3.67
N ILE A 103 -1.66 16.15 4.82
CA ILE A 103 -1.76 15.01 5.75
C ILE A 103 -2.45 13.83 5.06
N GLY A 104 -3.59 14.06 4.39
CA GLY A 104 -4.31 12.99 3.68
C GLY A 104 -3.45 12.29 2.63
N SER A 105 -2.76 13.06 1.78
CA SER A 105 -1.85 12.51 0.75
C SER A 105 -0.65 11.77 1.36
N LEU A 106 -0.09 12.29 2.45
CA LEU A 106 1.03 11.66 3.15
C LEU A 106 0.62 10.31 3.73
N PHE A 107 -0.54 10.26 4.39
CA PHE A 107 -1.09 9.06 5.01
C PHE A 107 -1.41 7.98 3.96
N MET A 108 -2.00 8.36 2.84
CA MET A 108 -2.20 7.46 1.70
C MET A 108 -0.85 6.93 1.16
N GLY A 109 0.16 7.79 1.00
CA GLY A 109 1.49 7.39 0.53
C GLY A 109 2.24 6.44 1.49
N ILE A 110 2.24 6.74 2.79
CA ILE A 110 2.81 5.86 3.83
C ILE A 110 2.10 4.50 3.80
N GLY A 111 0.77 4.51 3.70
CA GLY A 111 -0.04 3.31 3.62
C GLY A 111 0.29 2.42 2.43
N ALA A 112 0.45 3.03 1.25
CA ALA A 112 0.76 2.34 0.00
C ALA A 112 2.15 1.68 -0.02
N ILE A 113 3.10 2.16 0.79
CA ILE A 113 4.43 1.53 0.94
C ILE A 113 4.43 0.52 2.08
N SER A 114 3.96 0.92 3.26
CA SER A 114 4.14 0.14 4.49
C SER A 114 3.34 -1.17 4.47
N TYR A 115 2.10 -1.16 3.96
CA TYR A 115 1.29 -2.38 3.96
C TYR A 115 1.89 -3.49 3.08
N PRO A 116 2.31 -3.25 1.82
CA PRO A 116 3.04 -4.25 1.04
C PRO A 116 4.34 -4.77 1.68
N ILE A 117 5.10 -3.91 2.37
CA ILE A 117 6.30 -4.34 3.12
C ILE A 117 5.94 -5.44 4.13
N SER A 118 4.80 -5.35 4.80
CA SER A 118 4.36 -6.40 5.72
C SER A 118 4.27 -7.78 5.05
N TRP A 119 3.75 -7.84 3.81
CA TRP A 119 3.66 -9.07 3.05
C TRP A 119 5.02 -9.57 2.57
N LEU A 120 5.92 -8.67 2.19
CA LEU A 120 7.30 -9.03 1.82
C LEU A 120 8.07 -9.61 3.01
N MET A 121 7.91 -9.05 4.21
CA MET A 121 8.50 -9.57 5.44
C MET A 121 7.98 -10.97 5.75
N VAL A 122 6.67 -11.20 5.61
CA VAL A 122 6.07 -12.52 5.79
C VAL A 122 6.61 -13.52 4.76
N ALA A 123 6.68 -13.14 3.48
CA ALA A 123 7.20 -13.98 2.41
C ALA A 123 8.64 -14.45 2.70
N SER A 124 9.48 -13.53 3.17
CA SER A 124 10.91 -13.78 3.43
C SER A 124 11.14 -14.65 4.68
N ASN A 125 10.25 -14.56 5.67
CA ASN A 125 10.45 -15.19 6.98
C ASN A 125 9.63 -16.46 7.21
N LEU A 126 8.65 -16.77 6.35
CA LEU A 126 7.78 -17.95 6.49
C LEU A 126 8.59 -19.26 6.58
N GLY A 127 9.60 -19.40 5.73
CA GLY A 127 10.47 -20.56 5.68
C GLY A 127 11.49 -20.67 6.81
N THR A 128 11.71 -19.62 7.63
CA THR A 128 12.72 -19.66 8.71
C THR A 128 12.10 -19.57 10.10
N LEU A 129 10.99 -18.83 10.24
CA LEU A 129 10.32 -18.59 11.52
C LEU A 129 9.03 -19.39 11.68
N GLY A 130 8.48 -19.95 10.60
CA GLY A 130 7.15 -20.53 10.59
C GLY A 130 6.02 -19.50 10.64
N GLY A 131 4.77 -19.97 10.51
CA GLY A 131 3.60 -19.12 10.23
C GLY A 131 3.36 -17.97 11.22
N PRO A 132 3.18 -18.22 12.53
CA PRO A 132 2.87 -17.18 13.50
C PRO A 132 3.98 -16.12 13.63
N ALA A 133 5.24 -16.55 13.76
CA ALA A 133 6.37 -15.63 13.92
C ALA A 133 6.68 -14.85 12.64
N ALA A 134 6.52 -15.46 11.46
CA ALA A 134 6.63 -14.73 10.19
C ALA A 134 5.56 -13.63 10.09
N LYS A 135 4.30 -13.90 10.47
CA LYS A 135 3.25 -12.88 10.54
C LYS A 135 3.57 -11.75 11.51
N ALA A 136 4.13 -12.08 12.67
CA ALA A 136 4.55 -11.08 13.65
C ALA A 136 5.65 -10.15 13.09
N SER A 137 6.56 -10.67 12.26
CA SER A 137 7.65 -9.87 11.66
C SER A 137 7.17 -8.71 10.78
N GLY A 138 6.00 -8.85 10.15
CA GLY A 138 5.39 -7.80 9.32
C GLY A 138 4.34 -6.95 10.05
N HIS A 139 3.99 -7.30 11.29
CA HIS A 139 2.79 -6.77 11.95
C HIS A 139 2.81 -5.24 12.10
N ILE A 140 3.93 -4.67 12.52
CA ILE A 140 4.05 -3.22 12.71
C ILE A 140 3.83 -2.44 11.39
N TYR A 141 4.36 -2.96 10.29
CA TYR A 141 4.16 -2.40 8.96
C TYR A 141 2.71 -2.52 8.50
N ALA A 142 2.05 -3.65 8.81
CA ALA A 142 0.64 -3.82 8.51
C ALA A 142 -0.24 -2.83 9.27
N VAL A 143 -0.01 -2.65 10.57
CA VAL A 143 -0.77 -1.71 11.41
C VAL A 143 -0.58 -0.27 10.94
N ILE A 144 0.67 0.16 10.73
CA ILE A 144 0.98 1.50 10.22
C ILE A 144 0.37 1.68 8.83
N GLY A 145 0.56 0.70 7.94
CA GLY A 145 0.12 0.76 6.55
C GLY A 145 -1.39 0.86 6.42
N VAL A 146 -2.13 -0.06 7.04
CA VAL A 146 -3.60 -0.06 7.02
C VAL A 146 -4.15 1.17 7.74
N GLY A 147 -3.62 1.50 8.93
CA GLY A 147 -4.11 2.64 9.70
C GLY A 147 -3.98 3.96 8.93
N THR A 148 -2.81 4.19 8.31
CA THR A 148 -2.57 5.40 7.54
C THR A 148 -3.37 5.44 6.24
N VAL A 149 -3.44 4.36 5.46
CA VAL A 149 -4.20 4.38 4.19
C VAL A 149 -5.69 4.59 4.44
N VAL A 150 -6.26 3.97 5.49
CA VAL A 150 -7.68 4.12 5.84
C VAL A 150 -7.98 5.56 6.23
N VAL A 151 -7.18 6.15 7.11
CA VAL A 151 -7.36 7.55 7.52
C VAL A 151 -7.18 8.50 6.34
N GLY A 152 -6.14 8.31 5.52
CA GLY A 152 -5.91 9.13 4.33
C GLY A 152 -7.06 9.05 3.31
N THR A 153 -7.60 7.85 3.10
CA THR A 153 -8.77 7.63 2.22
C THR A 153 -10.03 8.27 2.80
N ALA A 154 -10.26 8.15 4.10
CA ALA A 154 -11.39 8.81 4.77
C ALA A 154 -11.30 10.34 4.62
N MET A 155 -10.10 10.91 4.77
CA MET A 155 -9.89 12.34 4.54
C MET A 155 -10.21 12.74 3.11
N PHE A 156 -9.76 11.96 2.13
CA PHE A 156 -10.09 12.18 0.72
C PHE A 156 -11.61 12.20 0.48
N LEU A 157 -12.36 11.24 1.03
CA LEU A 157 -13.81 11.17 0.90
C LEU A 157 -14.51 12.36 1.54
N VAL A 158 -14.10 12.76 2.75
CA VAL A 158 -14.66 13.95 3.43
C VAL A 158 -14.42 15.21 2.60
N ALA A 159 -13.22 15.37 2.02
CA ALA A 159 -12.93 16.51 1.15
C ALA A 159 -13.80 16.54 -0.11
N LEU A 160 -14.07 15.37 -0.72
CA LEU A 160 -14.95 15.27 -1.88
C LEU A 160 -16.39 15.63 -1.54
N ILE A 161 -16.92 15.08 -0.45
CA ILE A 161 -18.29 15.36 0.01
C ILE A 161 -18.43 16.85 0.33
N TYR A 162 -17.47 17.42 1.05
CA TYR A 162 -17.51 18.83 1.40
C TYR A 162 -17.44 19.76 0.17
N GLN A 163 -16.65 19.39 -0.83
CA GLN A 163 -16.61 20.11 -2.11
C GLN A 163 -17.95 20.05 -2.85
N ALA A 164 -18.60 18.88 -2.87
CA ALA A 164 -19.89 18.71 -3.51
C ALA A 164 -20.97 19.58 -2.83
N MET A 165 -21.00 19.59 -1.49
CA MET A 165 -21.92 20.44 -0.72
C MET A 165 -21.71 21.93 -1.03
N LYS A 166 -20.46 22.39 -1.06
CA LYS A 166 -20.13 23.79 -1.39
C LYS A 166 -20.54 24.18 -2.81
N ASN A 167 -20.41 23.26 -3.76
CA ASN A 167 -20.84 23.51 -5.14
C ASN A 167 -22.38 23.63 -5.23
N ASN A 168 -23.13 22.81 -4.48
CA ASN A 168 -24.58 22.87 -4.43
C ASN A 168 -25.07 24.21 -3.83
N GLU A 169 -24.52 24.65 -2.70
CA GLU A 169 -24.82 25.95 -2.08
C GLU A 169 -24.62 27.12 -3.07
N ALA A 170 -23.51 27.09 -3.82
CA ALA A 170 -23.20 28.12 -4.81
C ALA A 170 -24.21 28.14 -5.97
N SER A 171 -24.65 26.97 -6.42
CA SER A 171 -25.65 26.84 -7.50
C SER A 171 -27.03 27.37 -7.09
N GLU A 172 -27.47 27.10 -5.87
CA GLU A 172 -28.73 27.60 -5.33
C GLU A 172 -28.70 29.12 -5.12
N GLY A 173 -27.58 29.65 -4.62
CA GLY A 173 -27.39 31.09 -4.45
C GLY A 173 -27.43 31.85 -5.79
N SER A 174 -26.80 31.30 -6.83
CA SER A 174 -26.83 31.89 -8.18
C SER A 174 -28.25 31.93 -8.76
N TYR A 175 -29.03 30.84 -8.61
CA TYR A 175 -30.40 30.78 -9.10
C TYR A 175 -31.31 31.84 -8.44
N LYS A 176 -31.20 31.99 -7.11
CA LYS A 176 -31.96 33.00 -6.36
C LYS A 176 -31.58 34.43 -6.73
N ALA A 177 -30.33 34.68 -7.13
CA ALA A 177 -29.87 36.00 -7.55
C ALA A 177 -30.39 36.41 -8.93
N THR A 178 -30.58 35.47 -9.85
CA THR A 178 -31.11 35.73 -11.20
C THR A 178 -32.64 35.77 -11.29
N ALA A 179 -33.34 35.34 -10.25
CA ALA A 179 -34.81 35.32 -10.20
C ALA A 179 -35.44 36.62 -9.63
N LYS A 180 -34.62 37.64 -9.35
CA LYS A 180 -35.03 39.00 -8.94
C LYS A 180 -34.75 39.98 -10.07
#